data_AF-A0A9D6E823-F1
#
_entry.id   AF-A0A9D6E823-F1
#
_cell.length_a   1.000
_cell.length_b   1.000
_cell.length_c   1.000
_cell.angle_alpha   90.00
_cell.angle_beta   90.00
_cell.angle_gamma   90.00
#
_symmetry.space_group_name_H-M   'P 1'
#
loop_
_entity.id
_entity.type
_entity.pdbx_description
1 polymer ?
#
loop_
_entity_poly.entity_id
_entity_poly.type
_entity_poly.pdbx_seq_one_letter_code
_entity_poly.pdbx_strand_id
1 'polypeptide(L)'
;MARGFSKATAAIQRLLDERQQIQTWLQRLAMASDTTPEQVRTRVRADYERRLGEVMKELQTHESELHTTMDRLEGARAGLARQETEAAERLAEAELRHAVGEYDESQWRQVHADLLGALVKVREERKQSDDEIRRLEEVMSLIEVQPAPAAPPPARPAGPARKEPRKEAADELAFLRSVSEDESQGPAPSRASGAMRAIQEPAPAASSSGREYADPEAKKGATPRSSKATKSLKCKECGTMNLPTEWYCERCGAELAAL
;
A
#
# COMPACT_ATOMS: atom_id res chain seq x y z
N MET A 1 11.43 -10.81 -1.90
CA MET A 1 9.97 -10.95 -2.14
C MET A 1 9.55 -10.54 -3.55
N ALA A 2 10.12 -9.47 -4.13
CA ALA A 2 9.78 -8.98 -5.49
C ALA A 2 9.68 -10.03 -6.61
N ARG A 3 10.58 -11.03 -6.68
CA ARG A 3 10.53 -12.09 -7.71
C ARG A 3 9.30 -12.99 -7.60
N GLY A 4 8.81 -13.23 -6.38
CA GLY A 4 7.61 -14.04 -6.14
C GLY A 4 6.35 -13.31 -6.62
N PHE A 5 6.26 -12.01 -6.30
CA PHE A 5 5.17 -11.15 -6.75
C PHE A 5 5.10 -11.07 -8.28
N SER A 6 6.22 -10.80 -8.97
CA SER A 6 6.22 -10.74 -10.44
C SER A 6 5.76 -12.05 -11.10
N LYS A 7 6.06 -13.20 -10.49
CA LYS A 7 5.58 -14.50 -10.98
C LYS A 7 4.07 -14.65 -10.78
N ALA A 8 3.53 -14.21 -9.64
CA ALA A 8 2.10 -14.24 -9.37
C ALA A 8 1.32 -13.33 -10.33
N THR A 9 1.80 -12.09 -10.55
CA THR A 9 1.20 -11.17 -11.53
C THR A 9 1.17 -11.76 -12.93
N ALA A 10 2.27 -12.40 -13.36
CA ALA A 10 2.32 -13.06 -14.67
C ALA A 10 1.38 -14.26 -14.78
N ALA A 11 1.16 -15.00 -13.68
CA ALA A 11 0.19 -16.10 -13.65
C ALA A 11 -1.24 -15.57 -13.75
N ILE A 12 -1.58 -14.53 -12.99
CA ILE A 12 -2.88 -13.84 -13.04
C ILE A 12 -3.15 -13.35 -14.47
N GLN A 13 -2.21 -12.65 -15.10
CA GLN A 13 -2.41 -12.16 -16.47
C GLN A 13 -2.74 -13.28 -17.46
N ARG A 14 -2.05 -14.42 -17.37
CA ARG A 14 -2.34 -15.58 -18.22
C ARG A 14 -3.75 -16.13 -18.01
N LEU A 15 -4.22 -16.18 -16.76
CA LEU A 15 -5.59 -16.61 -16.44
C LEU A 15 -6.62 -15.61 -16.95
N LEU A 16 -6.35 -14.31 -16.87
CA LEU A 16 -7.21 -13.27 -17.43
C LEU A 16 -7.31 -13.39 -18.96
N ASP A 17 -6.19 -13.63 -19.63
CA ASP A 17 -6.11 -13.85 -21.09
C ASP A 17 -6.87 -15.12 -21.50
N GLU A 18 -6.70 -16.23 -20.78
CA GLU A 18 -7.43 -17.49 -21.04
C GLU A 18 -8.94 -17.32 -20.83
N ARG A 19 -9.35 -16.61 -19.77
CA ARG A 19 -10.76 -16.26 -19.54
C ARG A 19 -11.36 -15.52 -20.73
N GLN A 20 -10.67 -14.49 -21.22
CA GLN A 20 -11.12 -13.70 -22.39
C GLN A 20 -11.18 -14.55 -23.66
N GLN A 21 -10.21 -15.43 -23.86
CA GLN A 21 -10.17 -16.35 -25.00
C GLN A 21 -11.36 -17.31 -24.98
N ILE A 22 -11.65 -17.95 -23.84
CA ILE A 22 -12.78 -18.87 -23.69
C ILE A 22 -14.12 -18.14 -23.87
N GLN A 23 -14.26 -16.94 -23.31
CA GLN A 23 -15.45 -16.10 -23.52
C GLN A 23 -15.66 -15.75 -25.00
N THR A 24 -14.59 -15.42 -25.72
CA THR A 24 -14.64 -15.18 -27.17
C THR A 24 -15.08 -16.42 -27.94
N TRP A 25 -14.60 -17.61 -27.56
CA TRP A 25 -15.04 -18.87 -28.17
C TRP A 25 -16.52 -19.16 -27.91
N LEU A 26 -17.01 -18.90 -26.69
CA LEU A 26 -18.42 -19.03 -26.35
C LEU A 26 -19.30 -18.06 -27.14
N GLN A 27 -18.88 -16.81 -27.31
CA GLN A 27 -19.59 -15.83 -28.15
C GLN A 27 -19.64 -16.27 -29.61
N ARG A 28 -18.52 -16.72 -30.17
CA ARG A 28 -18.48 -17.23 -31.55
C ARG A 28 -19.36 -18.46 -31.73
N LEU A 29 -19.39 -19.37 -30.75
CA LEU A 29 -20.26 -20.54 -30.75
C LEU A 29 -21.75 -20.15 -30.73
N ALA A 30 -22.10 -19.06 -30.03
CA ALA A 30 -23.47 -18.54 -30.00
C ALA A 30 -23.89 -17.87 -31.33
N MET A 31 -22.95 -17.28 -32.06
CA MET A 31 -23.20 -16.65 -33.37
C MET A 31 -23.11 -17.63 -34.56
N ALA A 32 -22.55 -18.83 -34.35
CA ALA A 32 -22.38 -19.82 -35.40
C ALA A 32 -23.72 -20.37 -35.89
N SER A 33 -23.85 -20.56 -37.21
CA SER A 33 -25.08 -21.04 -37.87
C SER A 33 -25.47 -22.46 -37.44
N ASP A 34 -26.76 -22.78 -37.53
CA ASP A 34 -27.38 -24.07 -37.14
C ASP A 34 -27.02 -25.27 -38.06
N THR A 35 -25.94 -25.17 -38.83
CA THR A 35 -25.44 -26.25 -39.69
C THR A 35 -24.93 -27.45 -38.89
N THR A 36 -24.62 -27.26 -37.60
CA THR A 36 -24.12 -28.31 -36.70
C THR A 36 -25.25 -28.85 -35.81
N PRO A 37 -25.35 -30.17 -35.58
CA PRO A 37 -26.35 -30.74 -34.69
C PRO A 37 -26.31 -30.13 -33.28
N GLU A 38 -27.49 -29.83 -32.72
CA GLU A 38 -27.63 -29.16 -31.43
C GLU A 38 -26.87 -29.86 -30.30
N GLN A 39 -26.94 -31.19 -30.27
CA GLN A 39 -26.26 -32.01 -29.25
C GLN A 39 -24.74 -31.80 -29.24
N VAL A 40 -24.12 -31.57 -30.41
CA VAL A 40 -22.68 -31.31 -30.52
C VAL A 40 -22.37 -29.92 -30.00
N ARG A 41 -23.16 -28.91 -30.37
CA ARG A 41 -22.99 -27.53 -29.88
C ARG A 41 -23.11 -27.45 -28.36
N THR A 42 -24.10 -28.13 -27.78
CA THR A 42 -24.31 -28.19 -26.33
C THR A 42 -23.12 -28.82 -25.61
N ARG A 43 -22.55 -29.89 -26.15
CA ARG A 43 -21.35 -30.52 -25.56
C ARG A 43 -20.13 -29.60 -25.60
N VAL A 44 -19.88 -28.94 -26.72
CA VAL A 44 -18.75 -28.00 -26.86
C VAL A 44 -18.95 -26.79 -25.93
N ARG A 45 -20.17 -26.26 -25.83
CA ARG A 45 -20.50 -25.18 -24.90
C ARG A 45 -20.20 -25.59 -23.45
N ALA A 46 -20.69 -26.76 -23.04
CA ALA A 46 -20.47 -27.27 -21.68
C ALA A 46 -18.97 -27.48 -21.37
N ASP A 47 -18.16 -27.88 -22.35
CA ASP A 47 -16.71 -27.98 -22.19
C ASP A 47 -16.06 -26.61 -21.93
N TYR A 48 -16.40 -25.61 -22.74
CA TYR A 48 -15.90 -24.25 -22.55
C TYR A 48 -16.38 -23.60 -21.25
N GLU A 49 -17.65 -23.81 -20.86
CA GLU A 49 -18.19 -23.35 -19.59
C GLU A 49 -17.48 -24.00 -18.39
N ARG A 50 -17.17 -25.29 -18.47
CA ARG A 50 -16.39 -26.00 -17.45
C ARG A 50 -14.98 -25.43 -17.31
N ARG A 51 -14.27 -25.26 -18.43
CA ARG A 51 -12.92 -24.65 -18.45
C ARG A 51 -12.94 -23.22 -17.92
N LEU A 52 -13.94 -22.43 -18.30
CA LEU A 52 -14.13 -21.07 -17.76
C LEU A 52 -14.33 -21.10 -16.24
N GLY A 53 -15.13 -22.04 -15.74
CA GLY A 53 -15.34 -22.23 -14.31
C GLY A 53 -14.07 -22.62 -13.56
N GLU A 54 -13.20 -23.43 -14.16
CA GLU A 54 -11.88 -23.78 -13.60
C GLU A 54 -10.97 -22.55 -13.51
N VAL A 55 -10.83 -21.77 -14.59
CA VAL A 55 -10.04 -20.52 -14.61
C VAL A 55 -10.55 -19.50 -13.60
N MET A 56 -11.88 -19.32 -13.49
CA MET A 56 -12.47 -18.41 -12.51
C MET A 56 -12.18 -18.82 -11.06
N LYS A 57 -12.15 -20.12 -10.75
CA LYS A 57 -11.78 -20.62 -9.41
C LYS A 57 -10.32 -20.37 -9.08
N GLU A 58 -9.42 -20.54 -10.05
CA GLU A 58 -8.00 -20.20 -9.88
C GLU A 58 -7.79 -18.71 -9.65
N LEU A 59 -8.48 -17.85 -10.42
CA LEU A 59 -8.47 -16.40 -10.21
C LEU A 59 -8.98 -16.02 -8.80
N GLN A 60 -10.07 -16.62 -8.33
CA GLN A 60 -10.61 -16.37 -6.99
C GLN A 60 -9.63 -16.82 -5.89
N THR A 61 -8.90 -17.91 -6.13
CA THR A 61 -7.85 -18.38 -5.20
C THR A 61 -6.74 -17.33 -5.10
N HIS A 62 -6.23 -16.85 -6.24
CA HIS A 62 -5.22 -15.80 -6.25
C HIS A 62 -5.72 -14.49 -5.64
N GLU A 63 -6.96 -14.10 -5.91
CA GLU A 63 -7.58 -12.93 -5.29
C GLU A 63 -7.60 -13.05 -3.76
N SER A 64 -7.97 -14.21 -3.20
CA SER A 64 -7.95 -14.43 -1.75
C SER A 64 -6.53 -14.37 -1.14
N GLU A 65 -5.51 -14.86 -1.87
CA GLU A 65 -4.11 -14.78 -1.47
C GLU A 65 -3.60 -13.33 -1.47
N LEU A 66 -4.02 -12.54 -2.48
CA LEU A 66 -3.68 -11.12 -2.60
C LEU A 66 -4.29 -10.32 -1.45
N HIS A 67 -5.58 -10.53 -1.13
CA HIS A 67 -6.24 -9.90 0.01
C HIS A 67 -5.55 -10.23 1.34
N THR A 68 -5.23 -11.51 1.57
CA THR A 68 -4.50 -11.93 2.78
C THR A 68 -3.13 -11.24 2.88
N THR A 69 -2.46 -11.06 1.74
CA THR A 69 -1.17 -10.37 1.68
C THR A 69 -1.32 -8.87 1.94
N MET A 70 -2.40 -8.26 1.44
CA MET A 70 -2.75 -6.87 1.66
C MET A 70 -2.95 -6.59 3.15
N ASP A 71 -3.82 -7.35 3.82
CA ASP A 71 -4.11 -7.20 5.25
C ASP A 71 -2.83 -7.28 6.11
N ARG A 72 -1.93 -8.20 5.75
CA ARG A 72 -0.63 -8.37 6.42
C ARG A 72 0.26 -7.13 6.24
N LEU A 73 0.32 -6.55 5.04
CA LEU A 73 1.12 -5.36 4.75
C LEU A 73 0.53 -4.11 5.41
N GLU A 74 -0.78 -3.96 5.42
CA GLU A 74 -1.46 -2.87 6.13
C GLU A 74 -1.19 -2.93 7.63
N GLY A 75 -1.27 -4.13 8.22
CA GLY A 75 -0.89 -4.36 9.62
C GLY A 75 0.57 -4.01 9.90
N ALA A 76 1.49 -4.43 9.03
CA ALA A 76 2.91 -4.10 9.14
C ALA A 76 3.17 -2.59 9.01
N ARG A 77 2.53 -1.93 8.05
CA ARG A 77 2.59 -0.47 7.84
C ARG A 77 2.09 0.29 9.07
N ALA A 78 0.97 -0.13 9.65
CA ALA A 78 0.45 0.48 10.88
C ALA A 78 1.41 0.30 12.07
N GLY A 79 2.05 -0.87 12.18
CA GLY A 79 3.11 -1.13 13.16
C GLY A 79 4.33 -0.21 12.96
N LEU A 80 4.81 -0.09 11.73
CA LEU A 80 5.93 0.79 11.37
C LEU A 80 5.61 2.28 11.61
N ALA A 81 4.36 2.71 11.36
CA ALA A 81 3.94 4.07 11.66
C ALA A 81 4.00 4.38 13.17
N ARG A 82 3.64 3.42 14.03
CA ARG A 82 3.79 3.57 15.49
C ARG A 82 5.27 3.63 15.89
N GLN A 83 6.10 2.75 15.33
CA GLN A 83 7.55 2.76 15.56
C GLN A 83 8.21 4.05 15.09
N GLU A 84 7.73 4.66 14.00
CA GLU A 84 8.22 5.94 13.50
C GLU A 84 7.95 7.05 14.52
N THR A 85 6.73 7.11 15.07
CA THR A 85 6.38 8.05 16.14
C THR A 85 7.26 7.83 17.38
N GLU A 86 7.38 6.59 17.86
CA GLU A 86 8.21 6.27 19.03
C GLU A 86 9.71 6.57 18.79
N ALA A 87 10.22 6.39 17.57
CA ALA A 87 11.59 6.75 17.22
C ALA A 87 11.78 8.27 17.17
N ALA A 88 10.81 9.01 16.65
CA ALA A 88 10.82 10.47 16.64
C ALA A 88 10.73 11.06 18.05
N GLU A 89 9.89 10.49 18.91
CA GLU A 89 9.79 10.87 20.33
C GLU A 89 11.10 10.63 21.07
N ARG A 90 11.74 9.47 20.86
CA ARG A 90 13.06 9.18 21.45
C ARG A 90 14.16 10.14 20.97
N LEU A 91 14.12 10.54 19.69
CA LEU A 91 15.03 11.54 19.16
C LEU A 91 14.83 12.89 19.85
N ALA A 92 13.58 13.36 19.94
CA ALA A 92 13.23 14.61 20.61
C ALA A 92 13.59 14.61 22.10
N GLU A 93 13.40 13.48 22.79
CA GLU A 93 13.83 13.31 24.17
C GLU A 93 15.36 13.41 24.30
N ALA A 94 16.11 12.74 23.42
CA ALA A 94 17.57 12.81 23.45
C ALA A 94 18.10 14.22 23.16
N GLU A 95 17.48 14.94 22.21
CA GLU A 95 17.77 16.35 21.93
C GLU A 95 17.56 17.23 23.17
N LEU A 96 16.46 17.01 23.91
CA LEU A 96 16.20 17.71 25.16
C LEU A 96 17.25 17.42 26.23
N ARG A 97 17.62 16.13 26.42
CA ARG A 97 18.65 15.73 27.39
C ARG A 97 20.02 16.33 27.05
N HIS A 98 20.38 16.39 25.78
CA HIS A 98 21.59 17.10 25.34
C HIS A 98 21.50 18.60 25.65
N ALA A 99 20.37 19.25 25.38
CA ALA A 99 20.18 20.67 25.68
C ALA A 99 20.28 20.98 27.19
N VAL A 100 19.86 20.04 28.05
CA VAL A 100 20.04 20.12 29.52
C VAL A 100 21.49 19.85 29.94
N GLY A 101 22.31 19.28 29.06
CA GLY A 101 23.73 18.99 29.30
C GLY A 101 24.00 17.60 29.87
N GLU A 102 23.05 16.66 29.77
CA GLU A 102 23.26 15.26 30.20
C GLU A 102 24.29 14.53 29.33
N TYR A 103 24.41 14.93 28.05
CA TYR A 103 25.36 14.37 27.10
C TYR A 103 26.47 15.37 26.79
N ASP A 104 27.71 14.90 26.82
CA ASP A 104 28.80 15.63 26.18
C ASP A 104 28.71 15.53 24.65
N GLU A 105 29.48 16.37 23.93
CA GLU A 105 29.47 16.42 22.46
C GLU A 105 29.77 15.08 21.78
N SER A 106 30.60 14.22 22.39
CA SER A 106 30.95 12.93 21.82
C SER A 106 29.82 11.91 21.99
N GLN A 107 29.24 11.85 23.18
CA GLN A 107 28.06 11.04 23.50
C GLN A 107 26.87 11.47 22.66
N TRP A 108 26.65 12.78 22.53
CA TRP A 108 25.57 13.34 21.73
C TRP A 108 25.67 12.93 20.27
N ARG A 109 26.84 13.09 19.64
CA ARG A 109 27.03 12.70 18.24
C ARG A 109 26.70 11.22 18.00
N GLN A 110 27.09 10.35 18.92
CA GLN A 110 26.80 8.93 18.82
C GLN A 110 25.31 8.64 18.98
N VAL A 111 24.70 9.10 20.07
CA VAL A 111 23.27 8.86 20.37
C VAL A 111 22.38 9.44 19.28
N HIS A 112 22.65 10.66 18.84
CA HIS A 112 21.91 11.33 17.78
C HIS A 112 22.03 10.60 16.44
N ALA A 113 23.23 10.14 16.07
CA ALA A 113 23.43 9.36 14.85
C ALA A 113 22.69 8.02 14.89
N ASP A 114 22.73 7.31 16.02
CA ASP A 114 22.05 6.02 16.20
C ASP A 114 20.52 6.18 16.11
N LEU A 115 19.96 7.19 16.76
CA LEU A 115 18.51 7.48 16.74
C LEU A 115 18.03 7.93 15.36
N LEU A 116 18.79 8.80 14.68
CA LEU A 116 18.48 9.18 13.29
C LEU A 116 18.55 7.97 12.35
N GLY A 117 19.57 7.12 12.50
CA GLY A 117 19.70 5.89 11.71
C GLY A 117 18.51 4.96 11.91
N ALA A 118 18.05 4.79 13.15
CA ALA A 118 16.85 4.01 13.46
C ALA A 118 15.58 4.62 12.83
N LEU A 119 15.40 5.94 12.93
CA LEU A 119 14.24 6.63 12.34
C LEU A 119 14.22 6.52 10.81
N VAL A 120 15.36 6.72 10.15
CA VAL A 120 15.49 6.57 8.69
C VAL A 120 15.15 5.14 8.28
N LYS A 121 15.67 4.13 8.98
CA LYS A 121 15.38 2.73 8.69
C LYS A 121 13.89 2.43 8.77
N VAL A 122 13.20 2.85 9.83
CA VAL A 122 11.76 2.64 9.99
C VAL A 122 10.97 3.32 8.86
N ARG A 123 11.35 4.55 8.48
CA ARG A 123 10.73 5.26 7.36
C ARG A 123 10.92 4.56 6.03
N GLU A 124 12.11 4.01 5.77
CA GLU A 124 12.40 3.24 4.56
C GLU A 124 11.56 1.96 4.51
N GLU A 125 11.47 1.21 5.60
CA GLU A 125 10.64 0.00 5.70
C GLU A 125 9.14 0.32 5.52
N ARG A 126 8.68 1.44 6.09
CA ARG A 126 7.30 1.93 5.90
C ARG A 126 7.04 2.27 4.44
N LYS A 127 7.96 3.00 3.79
CA LYS A 127 7.86 3.34 2.37
C LYS A 127 7.84 2.09 1.49
N GLN A 128 8.68 1.09 1.78
CA GLN A 128 8.67 -0.17 1.05
C GLN A 128 7.31 -0.88 1.17
N SER A 129 6.70 -0.87 2.37
CA SER A 129 5.36 -1.43 2.59
C SER A 129 4.30 -0.67 1.80
N ASP A 130 4.36 0.68 1.81
CA ASP A 130 3.45 1.53 1.02
C ASP A 130 3.56 1.26 -0.49
N ASP A 131 4.78 1.10 -1.00
CA ASP A 131 5.02 0.80 -2.42
C ASP A 131 4.53 -0.61 -2.79
N GLU A 132 4.62 -1.59 -1.89
CA GLU A 132 4.12 -2.95 -2.13
C GLU A 132 2.59 -3.01 -2.11
N ILE A 133 1.95 -2.28 -1.18
CA ILE A 133 0.49 -2.11 -1.12
C ILE A 133 -0.02 -1.55 -2.46
N ARG A 134 0.55 -0.44 -2.95
CA ARG A 134 0.14 0.16 -4.23
C ARG A 134 0.23 -0.80 -5.41
N ARG A 135 1.30 -1.60 -5.47
CA ARG A 135 1.47 -2.62 -6.52
C ARG A 135 0.41 -3.72 -6.43
N LEU A 136 0.03 -4.13 -5.21
CA LEU A 136 -1.02 -5.12 -5.01
C LEU A 136 -2.39 -4.56 -5.42
N GLU A 137 -2.69 -3.31 -5.06
CA GLU A 137 -3.92 -2.61 -5.49
C GLU A 137 -4.02 -2.56 -7.03
N GLU A 138 -2.92 -2.25 -7.73
CA GLU A 138 -2.89 -2.29 -9.20
C GLU A 138 -3.23 -3.68 -9.76
N VAL A 139 -2.67 -4.75 -9.18
CA VAL A 139 -2.95 -6.12 -9.64
C VAL A 139 -4.39 -6.53 -9.34
N MET A 140 -4.93 -6.16 -8.19
CA MET A 140 -6.33 -6.43 -7.84
C MET A 140 -7.28 -5.69 -8.78
N SER A 141 -6.97 -4.44 -9.12
CA SER A 141 -7.71 -3.66 -10.12
C SER A 141 -7.74 -4.35 -11.49
N LEU A 142 -6.65 -4.99 -11.93
CA LEU A 142 -6.63 -5.76 -13.18
C LEU A 142 -7.60 -6.95 -13.18
N ILE A 143 -7.82 -7.58 -12.03
CA ILE A 143 -8.75 -8.71 -11.88
C ILE A 143 -10.20 -8.21 -11.97
N GLU A 144 -10.52 -7.12 -11.27
CA GLU A 144 -11.86 -6.52 -11.19
C GLU A 144 -12.34 -5.85 -12.49
N VAL A 145 -11.46 -5.12 -13.17
CA VAL A 145 -11.82 -4.26 -14.31
C VAL A 145 -12.23 -5.07 -15.54
N GLN A 146 -11.96 -6.37 -15.61
CA GLN A 146 -12.38 -7.17 -16.77
C GLN A 146 -13.87 -7.54 -16.67
N PRO A 147 -14.74 -6.99 -17.53
CA PRO A 147 -16.14 -7.33 -17.51
C PRO A 147 -16.31 -8.79 -17.97
N ALA A 148 -17.11 -9.56 -17.23
CA ALA A 148 -17.78 -10.69 -17.84
C ALA A 148 -18.65 -10.14 -18.99
N PRO A 149 -18.60 -10.68 -20.22
CA PRO A 149 -19.48 -10.23 -21.28
C PRO A 149 -20.91 -10.42 -20.80
N ALA A 150 -21.65 -9.30 -20.73
CA ALA A 150 -23.02 -9.27 -20.28
C ALA A 150 -23.81 -10.36 -21.02
N ALA A 151 -24.31 -11.33 -20.25
CA ALA A 151 -25.26 -12.30 -20.78
C ALA A 151 -26.42 -11.51 -21.42
N PRO A 152 -26.83 -11.83 -22.66
CA PRO A 152 -27.99 -11.18 -23.24
C PRO A 152 -29.19 -11.43 -22.31
N PRO A 153 -30.01 -10.40 -22.01
CA PRO A 153 -31.16 -10.58 -21.15
C PRO A 153 -32.05 -11.69 -21.73
N PRO A 154 -32.66 -12.56 -20.90
CA PRO A 154 -33.52 -13.63 -21.39
C PRO A 154 -34.64 -13.00 -22.24
N ALA A 155 -34.75 -13.47 -23.49
CA ALA A 155 -35.80 -13.05 -24.40
C ALA A 155 -37.15 -13.32 -23.75
N ARG A 156 -37.82 -12.24 -23.30
CA ARG A 156 -39.20 -12.31 -22.84
C ARG A 156 -40.06 -12.71 -24.05
N PRO A 157 -40.98 -13.68 -23.94
CA PRO A 157 -41.90 -13.98 -25.02
C PRO A 157 -42.76 -12.74 -25.31
N ALA A 158 -42.84 -12.37 -26.58
CA ALA A 158 -43.67 -11.28 -27.07
C ALA A 158 -45.15 -11.59 -26.80
N GLY A 159 -45.70 -11.01 -25.73
CA GLY A 159 -47.14 -10.95 -25.49
C GLY A 159 -47.80 -9.97 -26.47
N PRO A 160 -49.08 -10.17 -26.82
CA PRO A 160 -49.75 -9.36 -27.83
C PRO A 160 -49.92 -7.91 -27.37
N ALA A 161 -49.65 -6.99 -28.29
CA ALA A 161 -49.69 -5.55 -28.10
C ALA A 161 -51.06 -5.08 -27.57
N ARG A 162 -51.08 -4.61 -26.32
CA ARG A 162 -52.19 -3.84 -25.76
C ARG A 162 -51.83 -2.36 -25.87
N LYS A 163 -52.61 -1.60 -26.65
CA LYS A 163 -52.49 -0.15 -26.77
C LYS A 163 -52.89 0.48 -25.43
N GLU A 164 -51.97 1.19 -24.80
CA GLU A 164 -52.26 2.14 -23.71
C GLU A 164 -51.77 3.55 -24.11
N PRO A 165 -52.45 4.61 -23.63
CA PRO A 165 -52.25 5.97 -24.11
C PRO A 165 -50.98 6.60 -23.55
N ARG A 166 -50.30 7.35 -24.43
CA ARG A 166 -49.10 8.14 -24.16
C ARG A 166 -49.48 9.32 -23.24
N LYS A 167 -49.01 9.32 -22.00
CA LYS A 167 -48.98 10.51 -21.13
C LYS A 167 -47.67 11.26 -21.34
N GLU A 168 -47.76 12.58 -21.28
CA GLU A 168 -46.73 13.54 -21.65
C GLU A 168 -45.40 13.33 -20.91
N ALA A 169 -44.31 13.42 -21.67
CA ALA A 169 -42.99 13.70 -21.13
C ALA A 169 -43.01 15.14 -20.60
N ALA A 170 -42.97 15.30 -19.28
CA ALA A 170 -42.64 16.56 -18.66
C ALA A 170 -41.22 16.95 -19.09
N ASP A 171 -41.13 18.16 -19.63
CA ASP A 171 -39.95 18.80 -20.19
C ASP A 171 -39.01 19.27 -19.06
N GLU A 172 -38.13 18.39 -18.60
CA GLU A 172 -37.09 18.73 -17.60
C GLU A 172 -35.93 19.57 -18.18
N LEU A 173 -36.00 19.97 -19.45
CA LEU A 173 -35.02 20.88 -20.07
C LEU A 173 -35.52 22.33 -20.15
N ALA A 174 -36.78 22.61 -19.79
CA ALA A 174 -37.29 23.97 -19.63
C ALA A 174 -36.72 24.68 -18.38
N PHE A 175 -36.37 23.93 -17.33
CA PHE A 175 -35.78 24.49 -16.10
C PHE A 175 -34.36 25.02 -16.31
N LEU A 176 -33.51 24.29 -17.03
CA LEU A 176 -32.14 24.72 -17.32
C LEU A 176 -32.06 25.92 -18.28
N ARG A 177 -33.16 26.20 -19.00
CA ARG A 177 -33.23 27.35 -19.91
C ARG A 177 -33.70 28.64 -19.23
N SER A 178 -34.23 28.60 -18.00
CA SER A 178 -34.73 29.79 -17.29
C SER A 178 -33.75 30.42 -16.29
N VAL A 179 -32.50 29.96 -16.24
CA VAL A 179 -31.46 30.48 -15.30
C VAL A 179 -30.29 31.16 -16.05
N SER A 180 -30.37 31.28 -17.38
CA SER A 180 -29.27 31.81 -18.20
C SER A 180 -29.58 33.14 -18.92
N GLU A 181 -30.75 33.73 -18.72
CA GLU A 181 -31.14 34.98 -19.39
C GLU A 181 -31.73 35.97 -18.37
N ASP A 182 -30.89 36.52 -17.50
CA ASP A 182 -31.08 37.87 -16.92
C ASP A 182 -29.74 38.44 -16.40
N GLU A 183 -28.95 39.05 -17.28
CA GLU A 183 -28.20 40.28 -16.99
C GLU A 183 -27.42 40.70 -18.25
N SER A 184 -27.98 41.65 -19.01
CA SER A 184 -27.27 42.30 -20.11
C SER A 184 -27.84 43.70 -20.37
N GLN A 185 -27.61 44.66 -19.46
CA GLN A 185 -27.56 46.09 -19.79
C GLN A 185 -26.56 46.83 -18.88
N GLY A 186 -25.47 47.36 -19.47
CA GLY A 186 -24.46 48.20 -18.80
C GLY A 186 -24.94 49.66 -18.52
N PRO A 187 -24.07 50.63 -18.11
CA PRO A 187 -22.76 50.91 -18.73
C PRO A 187 -21.57 51.28 -17.78
N ALA A 188 -20.38 51.40 -18.38
CA ALA A 188 -19.03 51.76 -17.87
C ALA A 188 -18.91 53.26 -17.39
N PRO A 189 -17.76 53.84 -16.94
CA PRO A 189 -16.35 53.37 -17.04
C PRO A 189 -15.35 53.72 -15.90
N SER A 190 -14.11 53.23 -16.08
CA SER A 190 -12.82 53.85 -15.72
C SER A 190 -12.23 53.65 -14.31
N ARG A 191 -11.12 52.91 -14.20
CA ARG A 191 -9.76 53.48 -13.97
C ARG A 191 -8.66 52.41 -13.93
N ALA A 192 -7.48 52.87 -14.35
CA ALA A 192 -6.25 52.14 -14.57
C ALA A 192 -5.39 51.95 -13.31
N SER A 193 -4.27 51.24 -13.51
CA SER A 193 -3.09 51.01 -12.64
C SER A 193 -3.17 49.68 -11.90
N GLY A 194 -2.16 48.82 -11.90
CA GLY A 194 -0.76 48.95 -12.28
C GLY A 194 0.05 48.01 -11.38
N ALA A 195 1.25 47.64 -11.84
CA ALA A 195 2.33 47.01 -11.09
C ALA A 195 2.24 45.50 -10.79
N MET A 196 2.83 44.75 -11.73
CA MET A 196 3.70 43.60 -11.46
C MET A 196 4.64 43.89 -10.27
N ARG A 197 4.76 42.94 -9.34
CA ARG A 197 5.98 42.78 -8.53
C ARG A 197 6.33 41.30 -8.38
N ALA A 198 7.35 40.91 -9.13
CA ALA A 198 8.22 39.78 -8.83
C ALA A 198 9.16 40.15 -7.68
N ILE A 199 9.32 39.25 -6.72
CA ILE A 199 10.40 39.22 -5.71
C ILE A 199 10.72 37.71 -5.59
N GLN A 200 11.67 37.17 -6.35
CA GLN A 200 13.13 37.17 -6.16
C GLN A 200 13.58 36.22 -5.03
N GLU A 201 14.00 35.02 -5.45
CA GLU A 201 14.85 34.08 -4.72
C GLU A 201 16.24 34.69 -4.45
N PRO A 202 16.88 34.35 -3.31
CA PRO A 202 18.32 34.42 -3.18
C PRO A 202 18.98 33.03 -3.23
N ALA A 203 20.01 32.95 -4.08
CA ALA A 203 20.95 31.85 -4.28
C ALA A 203 22.02 31.77 -3.15
N PRO A 204 22.78 30.66 -3.05
CA PRO A 204 23.66 30.36 -1.92
C PRO A 204 25.06 30.96 -2.06
N ALA A 205 25.68 31.35 -0.94
CA ALA A 205 27.08 31.75 -0.88
C ALA A 205 27.97 30.60 -0.37
N ALA A 206 29.10 30.41 -1.05
CA ALA A 206 30.10 29.39 -0.78
C ALA A 206 31.30 29.94 0.03
N SER A 207 31.99 29.00 0.68
CA SER A 207 33.43 28.94 0.99
C SER A 207 34.09 30.01 1.86
N SER A 208 34.53 29.57 3.04
CA SER A 208 35.78 30.03 3.65
C SER A 208 36.67 28.84 4.01
N SER A 209 37.92 28.97 3.60
CA SER A 209 39.00 27.99 3.54
C SER A 209 39.67 27.71 4.88
N GLY A 210 40.12 26.45 5.05
CA GLY A 210 41.48 26.08 5.45
C GLY A 210 41.97 26.35 6.89
N ARG A 211 42.16 25.26 7.65
CA ARG A 211 43.36 25.05 8.47
C ARG A 211 43.56 23.56 8.79
N GLU A 212 44.64 23.05 8.23
CA GLU A 212 45.29 21.76 8.48
C GLU A 212 46.23 21.91 9.70
N TYR A 213 46.32 20.90 10.57
CA TYR A 213 47.58 20.40 11.17
C TYR A 213 47.34 19.19 12.10
N ALA A 214 48.01 18.10 11.74
CA ALA A 214 48.77 17.13 12.56
C ALA A 214 48.09 16.17 13.58
N ASP A 215 48.30 14.89 13.25
CA ASP A 215 48.40 13.65 14.04
C ASP A 215 49.22 13.80 15.36
N PRO A 216 48.95 12.98 16.40
CA PRO A 216 49.92 11.92 16.67
C PRO A 216 49.35 10.54 17.06
N GLU A 217 50.19 9.55 16.72
CA GLU A 217 50.07 8.11 16.79
C GLU A 217 49.73 7.45 18.15
N ALA A 218 49.17 6.24 17.98
CA ALA A 218 49.38 5.02 18.76
C ALA A 218 48.64 4.82 20.10
N LYS A 219 47.75 3.82 20.13
CA LYS A 219 48.04 2.52 20.80
C LYS A 219 47.05 1.41 20.44
N LYS A 220 47.62 0.20 20.46
CA LYS A 220 47.13 -1.14 20.10
C LYS A 220 45.93 -1.61 20.93
N GLY A 221 45.10 -2.47 20.32
CA GLY A 221 44.21 -3.38 21.06
C GLY A 221 43.31 -4.21 20.17
N ALA A 222 43.70 -5.45 19.87
CA ALA A 222 42.88 -6.45 19.20
C ALA A 222 41.79 -7.03 20.13
N THR A 223 40.57 -7.21 19.58
CA THR A 223 39.44 -8.18 19.80
C THR A 223 39.50 -9.20 20.97
N PRO A 224 38.39 -9.82 21.50
CA PRO A 224 37.14 -10.20 20.79
C PRO A 224 35.79 -10.32 21.59
N ARG A 225 34.68 -10.55 20.85
CA ARG A 225 33.51 -11.44 21.10
C ARG A 225 32.77 -11.48 22.47
N SER A 226 31.45 -11.21 22.39
CA SER A 226 30.33 -12.01 22.93
C SER A 226 30.64 -12.93 24.13
N SER A 227 30.43 -12.44 25.36
CA SER A 227 30.23 -13.29 26.54
C SER A 227 28.76 -13.29 26.92
N LYS A 228 28.09 -14.43 26.69
CA LYS A 228 26.81 -14.74 27.35
C LYS A 228 27.06 -14.69 28.85
N ALA A 229 26.47 -13.71 29.54
CA ALA A 229 26.52 -13.66 30.99
C ALA A 229 25.92 -14.97 31.57
N THR A 230 26.62 -15.58 32.53
CA THR A 230 26.23 -16.87 33.10
C THR A 230 24.99 -16.71 33.96
N LYS A 231 23.90 -17.41 33.61
CA LYS A 231 22.65 -17.39 34.38
C LYS A 231 22.84 -18.11 35.72
N SER A 232 22.85 -17.37 36.82
CA SER A 232 23.05 -17.92 38.17
C SER A 232 21.86 -17.71 39.12
N LEU A 233 20.83 -16.94 38.72
CA LEU A 233 19.68 -16.63 39.57
C LEU A 233 18.53 -17.61 39.35
N LYS A 234 18.23 -18.47 40.32
CA LYS A 234 17.18 -19.50 40.21
C LYS A 234 15.81 -18.94 40.60
N CYS A 235 14.83 -19.08 39.70
CA CYS A 235 13.44 -18.78 40.00
C CYS A 235 12.87 -19.72 41.07
N LYS A 236 12.19 -19.18 42.09
CA LYS A 236 11.56 -19.97 43.16
C LYS A 236 10.32 -20.72 42.69
N GLU A 237 9.58 -20.18 41.71
CA GLU A 237 8.34 -20.78 41.20
C GLU A 237 8.60 -21.93 40.23
N CYS A 238 9.48 -21.75 39.24
CA CYS A 238 9.68 -22.74 38.17
C CYS A 238 11.09 -23.33 38.12
N GLY A 239 12.01 -22.88 38.97
CA GLY A 239 13.38 -23.42 39.06
C GLY A 239 14.32 -23.03 37.92
N THR A 240 13.89 -22.17 36.98
CA THR A 240 14.72 -21.76 35.83
C THR A 240 15.86 -20.84 36.26
N MET A 241 17.03 -21.00 35.65
CA MET A 241 18.18 -20.12 35.84
C MET A 241 18.07 -18.90 34.94
N ASN A 242 18.10 -17.71 35.53
CA ASN A 242 18.02 -16.41 34.87
C ASN A 242 19.32 -15.62 35.11
N LEU A 243 19.50 -14.53 34.37
CA LEU A 243 20.61 -13.62 34.58
C LEU A 243 20.46 -12.87 35.92
N PRO A 244 21.55 -12.57 36.64
CA PRO A 244 21.49 -11.80 37.90
C PRO A 244 20.90 -10.40 37.76
N THR A 245 20.86 -9.84 36.56
CA THR A 245 20.30 -8.52 36.26
C THR A 245 18.80 -8.54 35.95
N GLU A 246 18.18 -9.73 35.82
CA GLU A 246 16.77 -9.86 35.46
C GLU A 246 15.87 -9.77 36.69
N TRP A 247 14.82 -8.96 36.58
CA TRP A 247 13.85 -8.74 37.66
C TRP A 247 12.71 -9.76 37.62
N TYR A 248 12.51 -10.40 36.46
CA TYR A 248 11.45 -11.38 36.22
C TYR A 248 12.02 -12.64 35.59
N CYS A 249 11.41 -13.79 35.90
CA CYS A 249 11.83 -15.05 35.32
C CYS A 249 11.45 -15.12 33.84
N GLU A 250 12.42 -15.40 32.98
CA GLU A 250 12.22 -15.53 31.52
C GLU A 250 11.27 -16.66 31.13
N ARG A 251 11.02 -17.63 32.03
CA ARG A 251 10.16 -18.79 31.74
C ARG A 251 8.74 -18.65 32.26
N CYS A 252 8.55 -18.15 33.48
CA CYS A 252 7.22 -18.08 34.10
C CYS A 252 6.75 -16.67 34.48
N GLY A 253 7.58 -15.64 34.28
CA GLY A 253 7.24 -14.26 34.60
C GLY A 253 7.20 -13.94 36.09
N ALA A 254 7.51 -14.89 36.99
CA ALA A 254 7.57 -14.64 38.41
C ALA A 254 8.71 -13.67 38.76
N GLU A 255 8.47 -12.78 39.71
CA GLU A 255 9.48 -11.86 40.23
C GLU A 255 10.66 -12.64 40.83
N LEU A 256 11.86 -12.33 40.35
CA LEU A 256 13.09 -12.84 40.90
C LEU A 256 13.47 -11.88 42.04
N ALA A 257 13.42 -12.36 43.28
CA ALA A 257 13.81 -11.57 44.44
C ALA A 257 15.29 -11.14 44.32
N ALA A 258 15.52 -9.98 43.72
CA ALA A 258 16.81 -9.33 43.61
C ALA A 258 16.95 -8.35 44.78
N LEU A 259 17.78 -8.72 45.77
CA LEU A 259 18.47 -7.80 46.67
C LEU A 259 19.95 -8.15 46.61
#